data_AF-A0A8T2YPY5-F1
#
_entry.id   AF-A0A8T2YPY5-F1
#
_cell.length_a   1.000
_cell.length_b   1.000
_cell.length_c   1.000
_cell.angle_alpha   90.00
_cell.angle_beta   90.00
_cell.angle_gamma   90.00
#
_symmetry.space_group_name_H-M   'P 1'
#
loop_
_entity.id
_entity.type
_entity.pdbx_description
1 polymer ?
#
loop_
_entity_poly.entity_id
_entity_poly.type
_entity_poly.pdbx_seq_one_letter_code
_entity_poly.pdbx_strand_id
1 'polypeptide(L)'
;MKFFSFWAAAVAVCLFGVWVVDGFLEMNEEEIFYTEANASYYIESKAYNPNNALLVGLTLIKSAAAKGAVCLDGTLPGYHWHRGYGSGANSWLIQLEGGGWCNSVRACVYRKTTRRGSSNYMEKQLAFTGILSNKAVENPDFFNWNRVKLRYCDGASFTGDSEHKAAQLQFRGQRIWSAAMEDLMSKGMRYANQALLSGCSAGGLASILHCDEFRNFFPRKTRVKCLSDAGLFLDAVDVSGGRTLRNLYGGVVGLQGVQNNLPRICINHLDPTSCFFPQNVIGNVKTPLFILNAAYDSWQIQSSLAPPSADPAGYWSNCRKDHSKCSASQIQFLQGNFIFFNIGCKI
;
A
#
# COMPACT_ATOMS: atom_id res chain seq x y z
N MET A 1 -64.47 12.85 7.86
CA MET A 1 -63.28 13.49 8.48
C MET A 1 -62.03 12.62 8.27
N LYS A 2 -61.55 12.49 7.02
CA LYS A 2 -60.29 11.82 6.64
C LYS A 2 -59.84 12.33 5.27
N PHE A 3 -59.38 13.59 5.19
CA PHE A 3 -58.77 14.11 3.96
C PHE A 3 -57.49 14.95 4.22
N PHE A 4 -57.10 15.16 5.49
CA PHE A 4 -55.89 15.92 5.84
C PHE A 4 -54.62 15.06 6.05
N SER A 5 -54.72 13.74 5.99
CA SER A 5 -53.59 12.83 6.28
C SER A 5 -52.69 12.52 5.07
N PHE A 6 -53.12 12.83 3.84
CA PHE A 6 -52.35 12.47 2.64
C PHE A 6 -51.34 13.55 2.23
N TRP A 7 -51.64 14.83 2.49
CA TRP A 7 -50.76 15.94 2.13
C TRP A 7 -49.57 16.10 3.09
N ALA A 8 -49.72 15.79 4.37
CA ALA A 8 -48.62 15.81 5.33
C ALA A 8 -47.56 14.73 5.05
N ALA A 9 -47.98 13.56 4.55
CA ALA A 9 -47.07 12.48 4.16
C ALA A 9 -46.32 12.81 2.86
N ALA A 10 -46.97 13.45 1.88
CA ALA A 10 -46.33 13.85 0.63
C ALA A 10 -45.25 14.92 0.83
N VAL A 11 -45.50 15.91 1.71
CA VAL A 11 -44.50 16.96 2.02
C VAL A 11 -43.32 16.41 2.82
N ALA A 12 -43.56 15.46 3.74
CA ALA A 12 -42.48 14.79 4.46
C ALA A 12 -41.62 13.92 3.52
N VAL A 13 -42.23 13.21 2.57
CA VAL A 13 -41.50 12.41 1.56
C VAL A 13 -40.76 13.30 0.56
N CYS A 14 -41.26 14.48 0.21
CA CYS A 14 -40.51 15.44 -0.61
C CYS A 14 -39.36 16.11 0.15
N LEU A 15 -39.53 16.48 1.42
CA LEU A 15 -38.46 17.09 2.22
C LEU A 15 -37.38 16.07 2.62
N PHE A 16 -37.75 14.83 2.98
CA PHE A 16 -36.79 13.73 3.18
C PHE A 16 -36.21 13.26 1.83
N GLY A 17 -36.97 13.29 0.74
CA GLY A 17 -36.49 12.97 -0.60
C GLY A 17 -35.43 13.95 -1.08
N VAL A 18 -35.60 15.26 -0.83
CA VAL A 18 -34.59 16.27 -1.17
C VAL A 18 -33.34 16.15 -0.28
N TRP A 19 -33.50 15.87 1.03
CA TRP A 19 -32.35 15.64 1.93
C TRP A 19 -31.59 14.33 1.64
N VAL A 20 -32.30 13.27 1.24
CA VAL A 20 -31.68 11.97 0.90
C VAL A 20 -31.05 12.01 -0.49
N VAL A 21 -31.54 12.84 -1.42
CA VAL A 21 -30.95 13.01 -2.76
C VAL A 21 -29.75 13.97 -2.73
N ASP A 22 -29.75 15.00 -1.88
CA ASP A 22 -28.56 15.85 -1.68
C ASP A 22 -27.45 15.13 -0.88
N GLY A 23 -27.81 14.17 -0.02
CA GLY A 23 -26.84 13.37 0.76
C GLY A 23 -26.20 12.20 0.02
N PHE A 24 -26.66 11.86 -1.19
CA PHE A 24 -26.16 10.73 -1.99
C PHE A 24 -25.32 11.17 -3.21
N LEU A 25 -25.17 12.47 -3.44
CA LEU A 25 -24.46 13.06 -4.59
C LEU A 25 -23.13 13.75 -4.22
N GLU A 26 -22.46 13.31 -3.15
CA GLU A 26 -21.07 13.69 -2.86
C GLU A 26 -20.21 12.50 -2.40
N MET A 27 -20.35 11.37 -3.10
CA MET A 27 -19.24 10.42 -3.19
C MET A 27 -18.26 10.93 -4.23
N ASN A 28 -17.06 11.36 -3.80
CA ASN A 28 -16.01 11.81 -4.72
C ASN A 28 -15.71 10.70 -5.73
N GLU A 29 -15.54 11.05 -7.01
CA GLU A 29 -15.06 10.12 -8.06
C GLU A 29 -13.76 9.41 -7.67
N GLU A 30 -12.93 10.01 -6.80
CA GLU A 30 -11.75 9.38 -6.19
C GLU A 30 -12.10 8.14 -5.35
N GLU A 31 -13.18 8.17 -4.55
CA GLU A 31 -13.61 7.04 -3.69
C GLU A 31 -14.14 5.86 -4.52
N ILE A 32 -14.81 6.15 -5.63
CA ILE A 32 -15.23 5.15 -6.63
C ILE A 32 -13.99 4.57 -7.33
N PHE A 33 -13.00 5.40 -7.66
CA PHE A 33 -11.77 4.98 -8.31
C PHE A 33 -10.90 4.04 -7.44
N TYR A 34 -10.82 4.28 -6.13
CA TYR A 34 -10.16 3.35 -5.20
C TYR A 34 -10.84 1.97 -5.15
N THR A 35 -12.13 1.91 -5.50
CA THR A 35 -12.93 0.68 -5.54
C THR A 35 -12.74 -0.04 -6.88
N GLU A 36 -12.70 0.69 -8.00
CA GLU A 36 -12.46 0.14 -9.34
C GLU A 36 -11.01 -0.32 -9.57
N ALA A 37 -10.01 0.41 -9.05
CA ALA A 37 -8.60 -0.02 -9.11
C ALA A 37 -8.35 -1.33 -8.34
N ASN A 38 -9.17 -1.64 -7.33
CA ASN A 38 -9.16 -2.95 -6.68
C ASN A 38 -9.76 -4.03 -7.57
N ALA A 39 -10.76 -3.71 -8.42
CA ALA A 39 -11.39 -4.68 -9.32
C ALA A 39 -10.50 -5.01 -10.53
N SER A 40 -9.76 -4.04 -11.07
CA SER A 40 -8.85 -4.25 -12.21
C SER A 40 -7.61 -5.08 -11.88
N TYR A 41 -7.08 -5.01 -10.64
CA TYR A 41 -5.97 -5.85 -10.19
C TYR A 41 -6.30 -7.36 -10.17
N TYR A 42 -7.58 -7.74 -10.08
CA TYR A 42 -7.99 -9.15 -10.09
C TYR A 42 -8.17 -9.74 -11.50
N ILE A 43 -8.14 -8.94 -12.56
CA ILE A 43 -8.60 -9.39 -13.89
C ILE A 43 -7.46 -9.69 -14.88
N GLU A 44 -6.23 -9.23 -14.64
CA GLU A 44 -5.11 -9.49 -15.57
C GLU A 44 -4.24 -10.69 -15.17
N SER A 45 -4.84 -11.88 -15.23
CA SER A 45 -4.07 -13.09 -15.54
C SER A 45 -4.95 -14.06 -16.33
N LYS A 46 -4.96 -13.92 -17.67
CA LYS A 46 -5.44 -14.95 -18.60
C LYS A 46 -4.48 -16.15 -18.60
N ALA A 47 -4.35 -16.84 -17.47
CA ALA A 47 -3.70 -18.15 -17.29
C ALA A 47 -3.87 -18.73 -15.87
N TYR A 48 -4.71 -18.16 -15.00
CA TYR A 48 -4.78 -18.60 -13.60
C TYR A 48 -6.02 -19.48 -13.37
N ASN A 49 -5.80 -20.74 -12.99
CA ASN A 49 -6.84 -21.58 -12.41
C ASN A 49 -6.83 -21.36 -10.88
N PRO A 50 -7.73 -20.55 -10.31
CA PRO A 50 -7.78 -20.26 -8.88
C PRO A 50 -7.98 -21.50 -7.99
N ASN A 51 -8.40 -22.62 -8.57
CA ASN A 51 -8.68 -23.85 -7.83
C ASN A 51 -7.42 -24.59 -7.36
N ASN A 52 -6.21 -24.21 -7.80
CA ASN A 52 -4.96 -24.90 -7.48
C ASN A 52 -3.93 -24.04 -6.73
N ALA A 53 -4.33 -22.91 -6.15
CA ALA A 53 -3.42 -22.10 -5.35
C ALA A 53 -3.42 -22.50 -3.88
N LEU A 54 -2.26 -22.37 -3.25
CA LEU A 54 -2.12 -22.61 -1.82
C LEU A 54 -2.87 -21.53 -1.03
N LEU A 55 -3.92 -21.91 -0.32
CA LEU A 55 -4.65 -21.04 0.60
C LEU A 55 -3.96 -21.04 1.97
N VAL A 56 -3.52 -19.87 2.43
CA VAL A 56 -2.81 -19.72 3.70
C VAL A 56 -3.68 -18.96 4.70
N GLY A 57 -3.83 -19.49 5.91
CA GLY A 57 -4.66 -18.89 6.95
C GLY A 57 -4.08 -17.61 7.55
N LEU A 58 -4.95 -16.69 7.97
CA LEU A 58 -4.59 -15.48 8.69
C LEU A 58 -4.17 -15.81 10.13
N THR A 59 -3.01 -15.31 10.54
CA THR A 59 -2.53 -15.37 11.92
C THR A 59 -2.49 -13.95 12.50
N LEU A 60 -3.26 -13.70 13.56
CA LEU A 60 -3.20 -12.42 14.29
C LEU A 60 -2.01 -12.43 15.26
N ILE A 61 -1.29 -11.31 15.33
CA ILE A 61 -0.13 -11.15 16.20
C ILE A 61 -0.62 -10.80 17.61
N LYS A 62 -0.80 -11.79 18.47
CA LYS A 62 -1.35 -11.59 19.82
C LYS A 62 -0.47 -10.69 20.71
N SER A 63 0.85 -10.79 20.55
CA SER A 63 1.81 -9.94 21.27
C SER A 63 1.77 -8.46 20.88
N ALA A 64 1.09 -8.11 19.77
CA ALA A 64 1.01 -6.73 19.28
C ALA A 64 0.22 -5.81 20.22
N ALA A 65 -0.80 -6.35 20.91
CA ALA A 65 -1.64 -5.59 21.85
C ALA A 65 -0.81 -4.90 22.94
N ALA A 66 0.09 -5.65 23.57
CA ALA A 66 0.94 -5.16 24.66
C ALA A 66 1.91 -4.06 24.23
N LYS A 67 2.14 -3.91 22.91
CA LYS A 67 3.00 -2.89 22.31
C LYS A 67 2.22 -1.71 21.74
N GLY A 68 0.89 -1.73 21.84
CA GLY A 68 0.02 -0.77 21.15
C GLY A 68 0.12 -0.85 19.62
N ALA A 69 0.52 -2.00 19.08
CA ALA A 69 0.57 -2.25 17.65
C ALA A 69 -0.80 -2.77 17.20
N VAL A 70 -1.64 -1.88 16.68
CA VAL A 70 -3.02 -2.16 16.28
C VAL A 70 -3.34 -1.49 14.94
N CYS A 71 -4.24 -2.08 14.17
CA CYS A 71 -4.77 -1.50 12.93
C CYS A 71 -5.51 -0.17 13.18
N LEU A 72 -5.89 0.54 12.12
CA LEU A 72 -6.60 1.83 12.20
C LEU A 72 -7.82 1.83 13.15
N ASP A 73 -8.55 0.71 13.22
CA ASP A 73 -9.72 0.54 14.09
C ASP A 73 -9.41 0.03 15.50
N GLY A 74 -8.14 -0.26 15.82
CA GLY A 74 -7.72 -0.83 17.10
C GLY A 74 -7.66 -2.35 17.14
N THR A 75 -8.02 -3.07 16.06
CA THR A 75 -7.86 -4.53 16.01
C THR A 75 -6.40 -4.96 15.86
N LEU A 76 -6.11 -6.22 16.15
CA LEU A 76 -4.74 -6.72 16.05
C LEU A 76 -4.29 -6.85 14.59
N PRO A 77 -3.03 -6.51 14.26
CA PRO A 77 -2.46 -6.81 12.96
C PRO A 77 -2.27 -8.33 12.79
N GLY A 78 -2.06 -8.76 11.55
CA GLY A 78 -1.83 -10.15 11.23
C GLY A 78 -1.05 -10.37 9.95
N TYR A 79 -0.65 -11.61 9.73
CA TYR A 79 0.03 -12.06 8.53
C TYR A 79 -0.45 -13.45 8.13
N HIS A 80 -0.21 -13.82 6.88
CA HIS A 80 -0.33 -15.20 6.41
C HIS A 80 1.08 -15.78 6.30
N TRP A 81 1.30 -17.00 6.80
CA TRP A 81 2.62 -17.63 6.77
C TRP A 81 2.53 -19.09 6.33
N HIS A 82 3.28 -19.40 5.28
CA HIS A 82 3.55 -20.76 4.86
C HIS A 82 5.01 -21.13 5.14
N ARG A 83 5.22 -22.24 5.85
CA ARG A 83 6.55 -22.68 6.30
C ARG A 83 7.41 -23.12 5.12
N GLY A 84 8.70 -22.81 5.21
CA GLY A 84 9.71 -23.31 4.29
C GLY A 84 10.05 -24.77 4.54
N TYR A 85 10.65 -25.42 3.54
CA TYR A 85 11.04 -26.83 3.59
C TYR A 85 12.29 -27.10 2.77
N GLY A 86 12.93 -28.25 3.00
CA GLY A 86 14.16 -28.65 2.32
C GLY A 86 15.26 -27.58 2.44
N SER A 87 15.91 -27.26 1.32
CA SER A 87 16.97 -26.24 1.27
C SER A 87 16.51 -24.83 1.63
N GLY A 88 15.21 -24.52 1.48
CA GLY A 88 14.63 -23.21 1.81
C GLY A 88 14.13 -23.07 3.25
N ALA A 89 14.22 -24.12 4.08
CA ALA A 89 13.67 -24.12 5.44
C ALA A 89 14.23 -23.01 6.36
N ASN A 90 15.47 -22.59 6.11
CA ASN A 90 16.15 -21.49 6.83
C ASN A 90 16.27 -20.20 5.99
N SER A 91 15.43 -20.05 4.97
CA SER A 91 15.34 -18.83 4.16
C SER A 91 13.94 -18.22 4.30
N TRP A 92 13.86 -16.89 4.28
CA TRP A 92 12.65 -16.14 4.59
C TRP A 92 12.34 -15.07 3.55
N LEU A 93 11.08 -15.03 3.10
CA LEU A 93 10.52 -14.00 2.25
C LEU A 93 9.36 -13.34 2.98
N ILE A 94 9.51 -12.05 3.30
CA ILE A 94 8.48 -11.23 3.91
C ILE A 94 7.92 -10.29 2.83
N GLN A 95 6.69 -10.51 2.40
CA GLN A 95 5.99 -9.67 1.44
C GLN A 95 5.02 -8.72 2.16
N LEU A 96 5.30 -7.42 2.10
CA LEU A 96 4.44 -6.37 2.60
C LEU A 96 3.27 -6.14 1.64
N GLU A 97 2.04 -6.24 2.16
CA GLU A 97 0.85 -5.87 1.41
C GLU A 97 0.83 -4.35 1.13
N GLY A 98 0.34 -3.96 -0.04
CA GLY A 98 0.08 -2.57 -0.40
C GLY A 98 -1.41 -2.22 -0.38
N GLY A 99 -1.74 -1.04 -0.88
CA GLY A 99 -3.15 -0.62 -0.99
C GLY A 99 -3.39 0.86 -0.76
N GLY A 100 -2.54 1.71 -1.30
CA GLY A 100 -2.61 3.17 -1.15
C GLY A 100 -2.51 3.63 0.31
N TRP A 101 -2.95 4.86 0.55
CA TRP A 101 -2.84 5.53 1.85
C TRP A 101 -4.16 6.19 2.23
N CYS A 102 -4.26 6.71 3.44
CA CYS A 102 -5.29 7.67 3.81
C CYS A 102 -4.61 8.94 4.37
N ASN A 103 -4.94 10.09 3.83
CA ASN A 103 -4.24 11.35 4.08
C ASN A 103 -5.09 12.39 4.84
N SER A 104 -6.33 12.04 5.20
CA SER A 104 -7.25 12.88 5.95
C SER A 104 -8.02 12.05 6.96
N VAL A 105 -8.56 12.70 8.00
CA VAL A 105 -9.38 12.03 9.02
C VAL A 105 -10.58 11.32 8.37
N ARG A 106 -11.28 11.99 7.43
CA ARG A 106 -12.40 11.40 6.68
C ARG A 106 -11.98 10.13 5.94
N ALA A 107 -10.92 10.20 5.14
CA ALA A 107 -10.44 9.06 4.37
C ALA A 107 -10.00 7.89 5.29
N CYS A 108 -9.37 8.19 6.42
CA CYS A 108 -8.95 7.16 7.36
C CYS A 108 -10.13 6.55 8.15
N VAL A 109 -11.17 7.33 8.47
CA VAL A 109 -12.42 6.81 9.06
C VAL A 109 -13.14 5.87 8.08
N TYR A 110 -13.18 6.20 6.79
CA TYR A 110 -13.68 5.26 5.79
C TYR A 110 -12.80 4.01 5.70
N ARG A 111 -11.48 4.20 5.67
CA ARG A 111 -10.53 3.08 5.53
C ARG A 111 -10.58 2.09 6.69
N LYS A 112 -10.82 2.54 7.94
CA LYS A 112 -10.86 1.65 9.11
C LYS A 112 -12.01 0.64 9.09
N THR A 113 -13.04 0.86 8.27
CA THR A 113 -14.16 -0.10 8.07
C THR A 113 -13.90 -1.09 6.93
N THR A 114 -12.65 -1.25 6.50
CA THR A 114 -12.25 -2.13 5.40
C THR A 114 -11.12 -3.08 5.81
N ARG A 115 -10.80 -4.07 4.96
CA ARG A 115 -9.64 -4.97 5.15
C ARG A 115 -8.29 -4.25 5.26
N ARG A 116 -8.23 -2.99 4.81
CA ARG A 116 -7.02 -2.13 4.81
C ARG A 116 -6.92 -1.22 6.03
N GLY A 117 -7.82 -1.36 6.99
CA GLY A 117 -7.77 -0.65 8.26
C GLY A 117 -8.24 -1.47 9.47
N SER A 118 -8.67 -2.71 9.25
CA SER A 118 -9.13 -3.60 10.31
C SER A 118 -8.99 -5.07 9.93
N SER A 119 -8.49 -5.87 10.88
CA SER A 119 -8.36 -7.32 10.72
C SER A 119 -9.69 -8.07 10.76
N ASN A 120 -10.77 -7.42 11.22
CA ASN A 120 -12.11 -8.01 11.20
C ASN A 120 -12.58 -8.28 9.76
N TYR A 121 -12.19 -7.42 8.82
CA TYR A 121 -12.54 -7.51 7.41
C TYR A 121 -11.47 -8.18 6.53
N MET A 122 -10.34 -8.61 7.12
CA MET A 122 -9.32 -9.35 6.38
C MET A 122 -9.82 -10.75 6.03
N GLU A 123 -9.49 -11.19 4.82
CA GLU A 123 -9.69 -12.55 4.34
C GLU A 123 -9.04 -13.54 5.31
N LYS A 124 -9.81 -14.54 5.75
CA LYS A 124 -9.31 -15.55 6.70
C LYS A 124 -8.33 -16.51 6.05
N GLN A 125 -8.39 -16.66 4.73
CA GLN A 125 -7.43 -17.37 3.90
C GLN A 125 -7.06 -16.51 2.71
N LEU A 126 -5.79 -16.54 2.31
CA LEU A 126 -5.28 -15.82 1.16
C LEU A 126 -4.57 -16.79 0.22
N ALA A 127 -4.87 -16.71 -1.07
CA ALA A 127 -4.15 -17.47 -2.07
C ALA A 127 -2.73 -16.92 -2.24
N PHE A 128 -1.73 -17.79 -2.10
CA PHE A 128 -0.34 -17.47 -2.33
C PHE A 128 0.00 -17.75 -3.80
N THR A 129 0.35 -16.69 -4.52
CA THR A 129 0.67 -16.69 -5.96
C THR A 129 1.95 -15.93 -6.24
N GLY A 130 2.46 -15.99 -7.47
CA GLY A 130 3.67 -15.29 -7.90
C GLY A 130 4.86 -15.59 -6.98
N ILE A 131 5.54 -14.56 -6.49
CA ILE A 131 6.70 -14.69 -5.58
C ILE A 131 6.37 -15.42 -4.24
N LEU A 132 5.09 -15.53 -3.88
CA LEU A 132 4.63 -16.30 -2.71
C LEU A 132 4.16 -17.71 -3.06
N SER A 133 4.07 -18.09 -4.34
CA SER A 133 3.62 -19.42 -4.77
C SER A 133 4.52 -20.53 -4.23
N ASN A 134 3.94 -21.70 -3.94
CA ASN A 134 4.67 -22.92 -3.53
C ASN A 134 5.07 -23.81 -4.72
N LYS A 135 4.80 -23.38 -5.95
CA LYS A 135 5.11 -24.14 -7.15
C LYS A 135 6.39 -23.59 -7.77
N ALA A 136 7.39 -24.44 -7.97
CA ALA A 136 8.66 -24.04 -8.57
C ALA A 136 8.50 -23.49 -10.01
N VAL A 137 7.46 -23.91 -10.74
CA VAL A 137 7.17 -23.38 -12.09
C VAL A 137 6.75 -21.90 -12.05
N GLU A 138 6.07 -21.48 -10.99
CA GLU A 138 5.61 -20.09 -10.80
C GLU A 138 6.64 -19.25 -10.02
N ASN A 139 7.39 -19.90 -9.13
CA ASN A 139 8.31 -19.27 -8.18
C ASN A 139 9.62 -20.09 -8.06
N PRO A 140 10.47 -20.10 -9.09
CA PRO A 140 11.62 -21.00 -9.14
C PRO A 140 12.63 -20.75 -8.00
N ASP A 141 12.74 -19.50 -7.54
CA ASP A 141 13.76 -19.10 -6.57
C ASP A 141 13.32 -19.28 -5.10
N PHE A 142 12.03 -19.04 -4.79
CA PHE A 142 11.56 -18.91 -3.42
C PHE A 142 10.44 -19.90 -3.03
N PHE A 143 10.03 -20.82 -3.91
CA PHE A 143 8.88 -21.70 -3.66
C PHE A 143 8.99 -22.55 -2.38
N ASN A 144 10.20 -22.88 -1.93
CA ASN A 144 10.43 -23.67 -0.72
C ASN A 144 10.90 -22.84 0.49
N TRP A 145 10.93 -21.51 0.40
CA TRP A 145 11.25 -20.61 1.51
C TRP A 145 10.07 -20.48 2.48
N ASN A 146 10.36 -19.99 3.69
CA ASN A 146 9.31 -19.44 4.55
C ASN A 146 8.75 -18.20 3.86
N ARG A 147 7.46 -18.24 3.53
CA ARG A 147 6.79 -17.18 2.75
C ARG A 147 5.73 -16.55 3.62
N VAL A 148 5.83 -15.24 3.81
CA VAL A 148 4.97 -14.46 4.69
C VAL A 148 4.35 -13.33 3.90
N LYS A 149 3.03 -13.12 4.04
CA LYS A 149 2.35 -11.90 3.61
C LYS A 149 1.93 -11.13 4.85
N LEU A 150 2.62 -10.03 5.16
CA LEU A 150 2.21 -9.13 6.25
C LEU A 150 1.05 -8.26 5.77
N ARG A 151 -0.08 -8.31 6.48
CA ARG A 151 -1.29 -7.58 6.09
C ARG A 151 -1.18 -6.09 6.40
N TYR A 152 -1.66 -5.27 5.49
CA TYR A 152 -1.55 -3.82 5.56
C TYR A 152 -2.82 -3.21 6.13
N CYS A 153 -2.71 -2.57 7.31
CA CYS A 153 -3.86 -2.01 8.00
C CYS A 153 -3.60 -0.68 8.73
N ASP A 154 -2.49 0.00 8.44
CA ASP A 154 -2.11 1.28 9.06
C ASP A 154 -2.37 2.49 8.15
N GLY A 155 -2.26 2.34 6.82
CA GLY A 155 -2.52 3.44 5.89
C GLY A 155 -1.35 4.42 5.69
N ALA A 156 -0.14 4.11 6.17
CA ALA A 156 1.08 4.93 6.05
C ALA A 156 2.33 4.08 5.70
N SER A 157 2.19 3.04 4.87
CA SER A 157 3.33 2.17 4.50
C SER A 157 4.12 1.66 5.70
N PHE A 158 3.44 1.26 6.77
CA PHE A 158 4.04 0.80 8.03
C PHE A 158 4.96 1.84 8.71
N THR A 159 4.73 3.14 8.53
CA THR A 159 5.66 4.19 9.01
C THR A 159 5.03 5.15 10.02
N GLY A 160 3.70 5.20 10.16
CA GLY A 160 3.03 6.06 11.15
C GLY A 160 3.21 5.61 12.60
N ASP A 161 3.30 6.56 13.54
CA ASP A 161 3.09 6.32 14.98
C ASP A 161 2.43 7.53 15.66
N SER A 162 1.11 7.63 15.51
CA SER A 162 0.28 8.64 16.17
C SER A 162 -1.14 8.11 16.39
N GLU A 163 -2.06 8.97 16.83
CA GLU A 163 -3.47 8.66 16.93
C GLU A 163 -4.33 9.91 16.75
N HIS A 164 -5.58 9.71 16.35
CA HIS A 164 -6.59 10.77 16.34
C HIS A 164 -7.77 10.37 17.24
N LYS A 165 -7.71 10.78 18.51
CA LYS A 165 -8.63 10.35 19.58
C LYS A 165 -10.09 10.61 19.24
N ALA A 166 -10.42 11.81 18.77
CA ALA A 166 -11.80 12.18 18.45
C ALA A 166 -12.44 11.32 17.35
N ALA A 167 -11.64 10.82 16.42
CA ALA A 167 -12.10 9.95 15.32
C ALA A 167 -11.87 8.46 15.61
N GLN A 168 -11.31 8.13 16.79
CA GLN A 168 -10.90 6.78 17.18
C GLN A 168 -10.06 6.11 16.09
N LEU A 169 -9.00 6.79 15.65
CA LEU A 169 -8.04 6.28 14.68
C LEU A 169 -6.70 6.00 15.34
N GLN A 170 -6.14 4.83 15.04
CA GLN A 170 -4.84 4.38 15.52
C GLN A 170 -3.85 4.30 14.36
N PHE A 171 -2.89 5.22 14.29
CA PHE A 171 -1.89 5.24 13.24
C PHE A 171 -0.62 4.55 13.73
N ARG A 172 -0.61 3.20 13.73
CA ARG A 172 0.46 2.40 14.38
C ARG A 172 1.34 1.61 13.42
N GLY A 173 1.52 2.13 12.20
CA GLY A 173 2.29 1.47 11.15
C GLY A 173 3.68 0.98 11.61
N GLN A 174 4.48 1.86 12.22
CA GLN A 174 5.82 1.51 12.71
C GLN A 174 5.75 0.41 13.78
N ARG A 175 4.77 0.49 14.69
CA ARG A 175 4.61 -0.50 15.76
C ARG A 175 4.15 -1.85 15.22
N ILE A 176 3.26 -1.86 14.21
CA ILE A 176 2.85 -3.07 13.51
C ILE A 176 4.05 -3.74 12.85
N TRP A 177 4.89 -2.97 12.15
CA TRP A 177 6.13 -3.46 11.57
C TRP A 177 7.02 -4.12 12.62
N SER A 178 7.37 -3.41 13.69
CA SER A 178 8.23 -3.94 14.75
C SER A 178 7.63 -5.20 15.41
N ALA A 179 6.34 -5.17 15.75
CA ALA A 179 5.67 -6.31 16.37
C ALA A 179 5.64 -7.54 15.46
N ALA A 180 5.41 -7.35 14.16
CA ALA A 180 5.43 -8.44 13.18
C ALA A 180 6.84 -9.03 13.01
N MET A 181 7.87 -8.18 12.88
CA MET A 181 9.25 -8.65 12.73
C MET A 181 9.71 -9.42 13.96
N GLU A 182 9.45 -8.90 15.16
CA GLU A 182 9.80 -9.58 16.41
C GLU A 182 9.07 -10.92 16.59
N ASP A 183 7.79 -10.97 16.25
CA ASP A 183 7.00 -12.19 16.32
C ASP A 183 7.54 -13.27 15.35
N LEU A 184 7.83 -12.89 14.09
CA LEU A 184 8.45 -13.79 13.11
C LEU A 184 9.88 -14.21 13.53
N MET A 185 10.65 -13.30 14.13
CA MET A 185 11.96 -13.62 14.71
C MET A 185 11.86 -14.69 15.78
N SER A 186 10.85 -14.64 16.64
CA SER A 186 10.60 -15.69 17.65
C SER A 186 10.23 -17.05 17.04
N LYS A 187 9.64 -17.04 15.83
CA LYS A 187 9.18 -18.22 15.09
C LYS A 187 10.25 -18.89 14.21
N GLY A 188 11.50 -18.42 14.30
CA GLY A 188 12.65 -19.03 13.65
C GLY A 188 13.37 -18.13 12.65
N MET A 189 12.81 -16.96 12.30
CA MET A 189 13.45 -16.03 11.34
C MET A 189 14.81 -15.54 11.82
N ARG A 190 15.06 -15.49 13.14
CA ARG A 190 16.36 -15.11 13.72
C ARG A 190 17.53 -16.01 13.30
N TYR A 191 17.24 -17.22 12.84
CA TYR A 191 18.23 -18.21 12.38
C TYR A 191 18.36 -18.26 10.86
N ALA A 192 17.77 -17.30 10.14
CA ALA A 192 17.79 -17.30 8.69
C ALA A 192 19.22 -17.20 8.12
N ASN A 193 19.49 -18.01 7.10
CA ASN A 193 20.68 -17.88 6.26
C ASN A 193 20.48 -16.75 5.25
N GLN A 194 19.26 -16.61 4.74
CA GLN A 194 18.87 -15.62 3.75
C GLN A 194 17.51 -15.04 4.11
N ALA A 195 17.35 -13.73 3.95
CA ALA A 195 16.09 -13.04 4.16
C ALA A 195 15.86 -12.00 3.06
N LEU A 196 14.65 -11.99 2.50
CA LEU A 196 14.20 -11.05 1.50
C LEU A 196 13.00 -10.28 2.05
N LEU A 197 13.15 -8.97 2.19
CA LEU A 197 12.00 -8.08 2.37
C LEU A 197 11.50 -7.68 1.00
N SER A 198 10.21 -7.85 0.75
CA SER A 198 9.57 -7.52 -0.50
C SER A 198 8.26 -6.78 -0.22
N GLY A 199 7.73 -6.06 -1.19
CA GLY A 199 6.44 -5.41 -1.06
C GLY A 199 5.96 -4.85 -2.40
N CYS A 200 4.64 -4.69 -2.54
CA CYS A 200 4.02 -4.16 -3.76
C CYS A 200 3.28 -2.84 -3.45
N SER A 201 3.35 -1.84 -4.33
CA SER A 201 2.66 -0.54 -4.18
C SER A 201 3.07 0.15 -2.87
N ALA A 202 2.13 0.52 -1.99
CA ALA A 202 2.44 1.06 -0.66
C ALA A 202 3.33 0.13 0.19
N GLY A 203 3.26 -1.19 -0.02
CA GLY A 203 4.18 -2.16 0.59
C GLY A 203 5.57 -2.14 -0.04
N GLY A 204 5.68 -1.79 -1.32
CA GLY A 204 6.97 -1.57 -1.99
C GLY A 204 7.66 -0.31 -1.46
N LEU A 205 6.91 0.79 -1.30
CA LEU A 205 7.42 1.97 -0.57
C LEU A 205 7.89 1.58 0.83
N ALA A 206 7.11 0.78 1.55
CA ALA A 206 7.49 0.29 2.87
C ALA A 206 8.77 -0.56 2.82
N SER A 207 8.97 -1.40 1.80
CA SER A 207 10.19 -2.22 1.70
C SER A 207 11.44 -1.38 1.45
N ILE A 208 11.32 -0.20 0.84
CA ILE A 208 12.41 0.80 0.75
C ILE A 208 12.68 1.42 2.11
N LEU A 209 11.65 1.99 2.75
CA LEU A 209 11.77 2.73 4.01
C LEU A 209 12.31 1.85 5.14
N HIS A 210 11.89 0.59 5.19
CA HIS A 210 12.25 -0.37 6.24
C HIS A 210 13.43 -1.27 5.88
N CYS A 211 14.07 -1.09 4.73
CA CYS A 211 15.08 -2.03 4.23
C CYS A 211 16.26 -2.21 5.20
N ASP A 212 16.83 -1.10 5.67
CA ASP A 212 17.96 -1.13 6.60
C ASP A 212 17.54 -1.54 8.01
N GLU A 213 16.32 -1.22 8.45
CA GLU A 213 15.76 -1.76 9.69
C GLU A 213 15.65 -3.28 9.63
N PHE A 214 15.11 -3.82 8.53
CA PHE A 214 15.00 -5.25 8.31
C PHE A 214 16.36 -5.93 8.38
N ARG A 215 17.38 -5.35 7.72
CA ARG A 215 18.77 -5.84 7.79
C ARG A 215 19.30 -5.88 9.22
N ASN A 216 18.96 -4.89 10.04
CA ASN A 216 19.50 -4.75 11.40
C ASN A 216 18.94 -5.78 12.39
N PHE A 217 17.84 -6.47 12.08
CA PHE A 217 17.37 -7.56 12.93
C PHE A 217 18.24 -8.84 12.82
N PHE A 218 19.10 -8.94 11.80
CA PHE A 218 19.90 -10.14 11.55
C PHE A 218 21.40 -9.96 11.85
N PRO A 219 22.10 -11.02 12.30
CA PRO A 219 23.55 -11.03 12.41
C PRO A 219 24.24 -10.70 11.08
N ARG A 220 25.50 -10.26 11.13
CA ARG A 220 26.25 -9.85 9.94
C ARG A 220 26.39 -10.92 8.85
N LYS A 221 26.36 -12.20 9.23
CA LYS A 221 26.48 -13.35 8.33
C LYS A 221 25.23 -13.65 7.50
N THR A 222 24.05 -13.19 7.93
CA THR A 222 22.80 -13.44 7.20
C THR A 222 22.77 -12.58 5.93
N ARG A 223 22.45 -13.21 4.79
CA ARG A 223 22.30 -12.48 3.53
C ARG A 223 20.91 -11.86 3.48
N VAL A 224 20.83 -10.56 3.68
CA VAL A 224 19.58 -9.80 3.60
C VAL A 224 19.55 -8.96 2.33
N LYS A 225 18.41 -8.95 1.65
CA LYS A 225 18.13 -8.11 0.49
C LYS A 225 16.71 -7.54 0.61
N CYS A 226 16.44 -6.48 -0.14
CA CYS A 226 15.12 -5.89 -0.27
C CYS A 226 14.69 -5.83 -1.73
N LEU A 227 13.39 -5.92 -1.97
CA LEU A 227 12.73 -5.78 -3.27
C LEU A 227 11.55 -4.82 -3.11
N SER A 228 11.54 -3.77 -3.90
CA SER A 228 10.38 -2.88 -4.01
C SER A 228 9.75 -3.08 -5.37
N ASP A 229 8.55 -3.65 -5.39
CA ASP A 229 7.71 -3.78 -6.57
C ASP A 229 6.67 -2.66 -6.60
N ALA A 230 6.60 -1.90 -7.69
CA ALA A 230 5.68 -0.76 -7.87
C ALA A 230 5.69 0.25 -6.71
N GLY A 231 6.83 0.40 -6.04
CA GLY A 231 6.99 1.23 -4.83
C GLY A 231 7.73 2.55 -5.08
N LEU A 232 8.23 2.78 -6.30
CA LEU A 232 8.96 3.98 -6.69
C LEU A 232 7.99 5.05 -7.23
N PHE A 233 7.34 5.76 -6.32
CA PHE A 233 6.46 6.88 -6.68
C PHE A 233 7.24 8.18 -6.84
N LEU A 234 6.86 8.99 -7.82
CA LEU A 234 7.56 10.22 -8.16
C LEU A 234 6.87 11.45 -7.55
N ASP A 235 7.68 12.36 -6.99
CA ASP A 235 7.21 13.70 -6.59
C ASP A 235 7.22 14.63 -7.83
N ALA A 236 6.24 14.40 -8.71
CA ALA A 236 6.10 15.08 -9.99
C ALA A 236 4.95 16.08 -9.97
N VAL A 237 4.99 17.00 -10.93
CA VAL A 237 3.91 17.94 -11.22
C VAL A 237 2.84 17.20 -12.05
N ASP A 238 1.58 17.38 -11.69
CA ASP A 238 0.45 16.81 -12.43
C ASP A 238 0.08 17.63 -13.67
N VAL A 239 -0.82 17.12 -14.50
CA VAL A 239 -1.20 17.72 -15.79
C VAL A 239 -1.88 19.09 -15.66
N SER A 240 -2.29 19.48 -14.45
CA SER A 240 -2.83 20.80 -14.15
C SER A 240 -1.77 21.79 -13.63
N GLY A 241 -0.53 21.35 -13.43
CA GLY A 241 0.53 22.14 -12.79
C GLY A 241 0.57 21.99 -11.27
N GLY A 242 -0.28 21.15 -10.68
CA GLY A 242 -0.35 20.88 -9.25
C GLY A 242 0.66 19.83 -8.78
N ARG A 243 0.64 19.51 -7.49
CA ARG A 243 1.45 18.43 -6.89
C ARG A 243 0.58 17.44 -6.14
N THR A 244 -0.34 16.81 -6.86
CA THR A 244 -1.36 15.90 -6.28
C THR A 244 -0.78 14.88 -5.29
N LEU A 245 0.23 14.09 -5.68
CA LEU A 245 0.77 13.07 -4.78
C LEU A 245 1.55 13.67 -3.60
N ARG A 246 2.23 14.81 -3.80
CA ARG A 246 2.88 15.50 -2.69
C ARG A 246 1.87 15.98 -1.66
N ASN A 247 0.71 16.46 -2.10
CA ASN A 247 -0.38 16.85 -1.20
C ASN A 247 -0.96 15.62 -0.46
N LEU A 248 -1.13 14.50 -1.16
CA LEU A 248 -1.52 13.23 -0.54
C LEU A 248 -0.50 12.82 0.54
N TYR A 249 0.77 12.73 0.19
CA TYR A 249 1.84 12.34 1.11
C TYR A 249 2.01 13.32 2.26
N GLY A 250 1.85 14.63 2.03
CA GLY A 250 1.88 15.63 3.09
C GLY A 250 0.80 15.39 4.15
N GLY A 251 -0.41 15.04 3.70
CA GLY A 251 -1.50 14.64 4.61
C GLY A 251 -1.20 13.35 5.36
N VAL A 252 -0.66 12.33 4.69
CA VAL A 252 -0.22 11.08 5.35
C VAL A 252 0.82 11.37 6.42
N VAL A 253 1.87 12.11 6.04
CA VAL A 253 3.01 12.38 6.92
C VAL A 253 2.60 13.18 8.15
N GLY A 254 1.86 14.28 7.94
CA GLY A 254 1.41 15.15 9.01
C GLY A 254 0.37 14.51 9.93
N LEU A 255 -0.65 13.83 9.36
CA LEU A 255 -1.74 13.24 10.15
C LEU A 255 -1.27 12.04 10.98
N GLN A 256 -0.45 11.17 10.37
CA GLN A 256 -0.09 9.88 10.95
C GLN A 256 1.26 9.90 11.69
N GLY A 257 1.88 11.07 11.84
CA GLY A 257 3.14 11.24 12.57
C GLY A 257 4.32 10.48 11.96
N VAL A 258 4.32 10.32 10.63
CA VAL A 258 5.31 9.51 9.89
C VAL A 258 6.71 10.07 10.06
N GLN A 259 6.86 11.40 10.21
CA GLN A 259 8.16 12.06 10.24
C GLN A 259 9.15 11.49 11.26
N ASN A 260 8.65 10.92 12.36
CA ASN A 260 9.47 10.41 13.45
C ASN A 260 10.17 9.09 13.10
N ASN A 261 9.68 8.39 12.08
CA ASN A 261 10.15 7.08 11.64
C ASN A 261 10.80 7.12 10.24
N LEU A 262 10.96 8.31 9.65
CA LEU A 262 11.67 8.46 8.38
C LEU A 262 13.20 8.44 8.59
N PRO A 263 13.98 8.09 7.55
CA PRO A 263 15.43 8.10 7.64
C PRO A 263 15.97 9.47 8.09
N ARG A 264 16.67 9.49 9.23
CA ARG A 264 17.27 10.71 9.81
C ARG A 264 18.15 11.47 8.81
N ILE A 265 18.88 10.72 7.98
CA ILE A 265 19.74 11.30 6.94
C ILE A 265 18.95 12.15 5.94
N CYS A 266 17.68 11.82 5.67
CA CYS A 266 16.85 12.62 4.79
C CYS A 266 16.23 13.80 5.52
N ILE A 267 15.58 13.57 6.68
CA ILE A 267 14.85 14.63 7.40
C ILE A 267 15.76 15.73 7.98
N ASN A 268 17.07 15.50 8.05
CA ASN A 268 18.04 16.54 8.40
C ASN A 268 18.31 17.54 7.25
N HIS A 269 17.92 17.22 6.01
CA HIS A 269 18.21 18.02 4.82
C HIS A 269 16.96 18.43 4.03
N LEU A 270 15.88 17.65 4.14
CA LEU A 270 14.64 17.86 3.41
C LEU A 270 13.44 17.84 4.35
N ASP A 271 12.33 18.41 3.91
CA ASP A 271 11.08 18.33 4.66
C ASP A 271 10.58 16.87 4.76
N PRO A 272 9.84 16.51 5.81
CA PRO A 272 9.38 15.13 6.02
C PRO A 272 8.56 14.55 4.86
N THR A 273 7.79 15.36 4.13
CA THR A 273 7.01 14.87 2.98
C THR A 273 7.94 14.43 1.86
N SER A 274 8.97 15.23 1.57
CA SER A 274 10.03 14.83 0.61
C SER A 274 10.70 13.53 1.01
N CYS A 275 10.91 13.27 2.30
CA CYS A 275 11.54 12.04 2.78
C CYS A 275 10.65 10.80 2.77
N PHE A 276 9.34 10.96 2.54
CA PHE A 276 8.45 9.83 2.29
C PHE A 276 8.47 9.41 0.80
N PHE A 277 9.05 10.24 -0.08
CA PHE A 277 9.24 9.90 -1.48
C PHE A 277 10.54 9.09 -1.69
N PRO A 278 10.47 7.92 -2.36
CA PRO A 278 11.61 7.03 -2.59
C PRO A 278 12.86 7.69 -3.18
N GLN A 279 12.71 8.61 -4.13
CA GLN A 279 13.84 9.24 -4.83
C GLN A 279 14.79 10.00 -3.88
N ASN A 280 14.31 10.41 -2.71
CA ASN A 280 15.10 11.13 -1.71
C ASN A 280 15.75 10.21 -0.67
N VAL A 281 15.40 8.92 -0.65
CA VAL A 281 15.88 7.97 0.36
C VAL A 281 16.68 6.81 -0.23
N ILE A 282 16.38 6.36 -1.46
CA ILE A 282 17.01 5.18 -2.09
C ILE A 282 18.54 5.29 -2.11
N GLY A 283 19.08 6.47 -2.43
CA GLY A 283 20.54 6.69 -2.48
C GLY A 283 21.27 6.49 -1.15
N ASN A 284 20.53 6.46 -0.03
CA ASN A 284 21.08 6.28 1.31
C ASN A 284 20.84 4.86 1.88
N VAL A 285 20.10 4.00 1.18
CA VAL A 285 19.85 2.62 1.62
C VAL A 285 21.13 1.81 1.47
N LYS A 286 21.61 1.21 2.56
CA LYS A 286 22.89 0.47 2.58
C LYS A 286 22.71 -0.99 2.20
N THR A 287 21.56 -1.56 2.51
CA THR A 287 21.21 -2.95 2.21
C THR A 287 20.91 -3.09 0.71
N PRO A 288 21.35 -4.18 0.04
CA PRO A 288 21.05 -4.36 -1.38
C PRO A 288 19.54 -4.32 -1.66
N LEU A 289 19.13 -3.33 -2.43
CA LEU A 289 17.74 -3.03 -2.78
C LEU A 289 17.56 -3.18 -4.28
N PHE A 290 16.62 -4.04 -4.68
CA PHE A 290 16.17 -4.16 -6.06
C PHE A 290 14.88 -3.36 -6.23
N ILE A 291 14.82 -2.49 -7.25
CA ILE A 291 13.62 -1.75 -7.61
C ILE A 291 13.03 -2.36 -8.88
N LEU A 292 11.82 -2.89 -8.78
CA LEU A 292 10.99 -3.29 -9.92
C LEU A 292 9.86 -2.26 -10.03
N ASN A 293 9.84 -1.48 -11.11
CA ASN A 293 8.78 -0.51 -11.34
C ASN A 293 8.46 -0.43 -12.82
N ALA A 294 7.18 -0.34 -13.17
CA ALA A 294 6.79 -0.06 -14.54
C ALA A 294 7.25 1.36 -14.92
N ALA A 295 7.67 1.52 -16.19
CA ALA A 295 8.00 2.84 -16.73
C ALA A 295 6.77 3.77 -16.73
N TYR A 296 5.58 3.20 -16.94
CA TYR A 296 4.30 3.89 -16.89
C TYR A 296 3.42 3.21 -15.85
N ASP A 297 3.74 3.43 -14.57
CA ASP A 297 2.94 2.89 -13.48
C ASP A 297 1.50 3.43 -13.55
N SER A 298 0.53 2.51 -13.64
CA SER A 298 -0.87 2.87 -13.84
C SER A 298 -1.42 3.66 -12.67
N TRP A 299 -1.01 3.34 -11.45
CA TRP A 299 -1.46 4.07 -10.26
C TRP A 299 -0.88 5.48 -10.21
N GLN A 300 0.42 5.65 -10.48
CA GLN A 300 1.06 6.96 -10.57
C GLN A 300 0.38 7.83 -11.62
N ILE A 301 0.06 7.29 -12.80
CA ILE A 301 -0.62 8.06 -13.85
C ILE A 301 -2.03 8.44 -13.40
N GLN A 302 -2.81 7.47 -12.91
CA GLN A 302 -4.23 7.67 -12.62
C GLN A 302 -4.49 8.47 -11.34
N SER A 303 -3.65 8.34 -10.33
CA SER A 303 -3.89 8.90 -8.98
C SER A 303 -2.98 10.08 -8.66
N SER A 304 -1.92 10.31 -9.45
CA SER A 304 -1.00 11.42 -9.24
C SER A 304 -0.88 12.33 -10.45
N LEU A 305 -0.52 11.81 -11.63
CA LEU A 305 -0.15 12.67 -12.76
C LEU A 305 -1.36 13.22 -13.51
N ALA A 306 -2.39 12.40 -13.72
CA ALA A 306 -3.61 12.77 -14.43
C ALA A 306 -4.89 12.26 -13.73
N PRO A 307 -5.08 12.56 -12.42
CA PRO A 307 -6.33 12.27 -11.73
C PRO A 307 -7.49 13.06 -12.35
N PRO A 308 -8.75 12.62 -12.19
CA PRO A 308 -9.93 13.35 -12.69
C PRO A 308 -9.95 14.81 -12.24
N SER A 309 -9.51 15.08 -11.00
CA SER A 309 -9.42 16.42 -10.43
C SER A 309 -8.40 17.33 -11.13
N ALA A 310 -7.37 16.79 -11.77
CA ALA A 310 -6.37 17.56 -12.54
C ALA A 310 -6.67 17.58 -14.06
N ASP A 311 -7.58 16.73 -14.54
CA ASP A 311 -8.01 16.63 -15.94
C ASP A 311 -9.55 16.76 -16.07
N PRO A 312 -10.14 17.91 -15.70
CA PRO A 312 -11.59 18.08 -15.69
C PRO A 312 -12.21 18.00 -17.09
N ALA A 313 -11.43 18.29 -18.13
CA ALA A 313 -11.85 18.19 -19.53
C ALA A 313 -11.72 16.77 -20.11
N GLY A 314 -11.12 15.83 -19.38
CA GLY A 314 -11.02 14.42 -19.76
C GLY A 314 -10.03 14.11 -20.89
N TYR A 315 -9.06 14.99 -21.16
CA TYR A 315 -8.06 14.80 -22.22
C TYR A 315 -7.18 13.57 -21.99
N TRP A 316 -6.94 13.20 -20.73
CA TRP A 316 -6.13 12.07 -20.30
C TRP A 316 -6.94 10.80 -20.02
N SER A 317 -8.27 10.85 -20.15
CA SER A 317 -9.18 9.75 -19.79
C SER A 317 -8.82 8.40 -20.43
N ASN A 318 -8.46 8.39 -21.72
CA ASN A 318 -8.04 7.20 -22.44
C ASN A 318 -6.61 6.80 -22.10
N CYS A 319 -5.68 7.76 -22.15
CA CYS A 319 -4.25 7.57 -21.88
C CYS A 319 -3.98 6.98 -20.48
N ARG A 320 -4.68 7.48 -19.45
CA ARG A 320 -4.50 6.99 -18.07
C ARG A 320 -5.02 5.56 -17.86
N LYS A 321 -6.00 5.12 -18.65
CA LYS A 321 -6.54 3.75 -18.58
C LYS A 321 -5.68 2.78 -19.39
N ASP A 322 -5.10 3.26 -20.50
CA ASP A 322 -4.31 2.48 -21.42
C ASP A 322 -3.24 3.39 -22.06
N HIS A 323 -1.97 3.19 -21.66
CA HIS A 323 -0.87 4.02 -22.10
C HIS A 323 -0.60 3.91 -23.61
N SER A 324 -1.07 2.84 -24.27
CA SER A 324 -0.99 2.72 -25.74
C SER A 324 -1.90 3.71 -26.47
N LYS A 325 -2.88 4.31 -25.77
CA LYS A 325 -3.81 5.32 -26.29
C LYS A 325 -3.36 6.76 -25.99
N CYS A 326 -2.19 6.94 -25.39
CA CYS A 326 -1.63 8.28 -25.18
C CYS A 326 -1.21 8.91 -26.51
N SER A 327 -1.49 10.20 -26.68
CA SER A 327 -0.92 10.99 -27.76
C SER A 327 0.60 11.15 -27.58
N ALA A 328 1.30 11.58 -28.63
CA ALA A 328 2.73 11.88 -28.55
C ALA A 328 3.05 12.93 -27.47
N SER A 329 2.21 13.96 -27.32
CA SER A 329 2.40 14.98 -26.28
C SER A 329 2.17 14.44 -24.86
N GLN A 330 1.21 13.53 -24.69
CA GLN A 330 0.96 12.87 -23.40
C GLN A 330 2.13 11.95 -23.02
N ILE A 331 2.65 11.16 -23.96
CA ILE A 331 3.85 10.36 -23.73
C ILE A 331 5.05 11.25 -23.41
N GLN A 332 5.22 12.37 -24.11
CA GLN A 332 6.30 13.31 -23.83
C GLN A 332 6.19 13.90 -22.41
N PHE A 333 4.98 14.23 -21.95
CA PHE A 333 4.75 14.68 -20.57
C PHE A 333 5.09 13.58 -19.55
N LEU A 334 4.67 12.34 -19.80
CA LEU A 334 5.02 11.21 -18.94
C LEU A 334 6.54 11.07 -18.87
N GLN A 335 7.21 10.99 -20.02
CA GLN A 335 8.68 10.85 -20.13
C GLN A 335 9.45 12.05 -19.57
N GLY A 336 8.92 13.27 -19.65
CA GLY A 336 9.56 14.46 -19.08
C GLY A 336 9.63 14.43 -17.54
N ASN A 337 8.68 13.73 -16.91
CA ASN A 337 8.68 13.48 -15.46
C ASN A 337 9.45 12.20 -15.08
N PHE A 338 9.53 11.23 -15.98
CA PHE A 338 10.48 10.14 -15.88
C PHE A 338 11.85 10.65 -16.32
N ILE A 339 12.58 11.34 -15.42
CA ILE A 339 14.04 11.31 -15.52
C ILE A 339 14.38 9.83 -15.52
N PHE A 340 14.73 9.29 -16.69
CA PHE A 340 15.18 7.93 -16.83
C PHE A 340 16.20 7.71 -15.72
N PHE A 341 15.85 6.87 -14.73
CA PHE A 341 16.86 6.11 -14.04
C PHE A 341 17.51 5.29 -15.14
N ASN A 342 18.51 5.88 -15.79
CA ASN A 342 19.33 5.25 -16.80
C ASN A 342 20.26 4.30 -16.05
N ILE A 343 19.68 3.33 -15.34
CA ILE A 343 20.35 2.11 -14.97
C ILE A 343 20.18 1.24 -16.21
N GLY A 344 21.06 1.45 -17.18
CA GLY A 344 21.18 0.58 -18.32
C GLY A 344 21.53 -0.82 -17.84
N CYS A 345 20.52 -1.67 -17.64
CA CYS A 345 20.66 -3.08 -17.90
C CYS A 345 20.35 -3.29 -19.39
N LYS A 346 21.41 -3.17 -20.21
CA LYS A 346 21.47 -4.02 -21.40
C LYS A 346 21.40 -5.45 -20.91
N ILE A 347 20.37 -6.18 -21.31
CA ILE A 347 20.42 -7.64 -21.38
C ILE A 347 21.19 -7.98 -22.65
#